data_AF-A0A4U9IGZ6-F1
#
_entry.id   AF-A0A4U9IGZ6-F1
#
_cell.length_a   1.000
_cell.length_b   1.000
_cell.length_c   1.000
_cell.angle_alpha   90.00
_cell.angle_beta   90.00
_cell.angle_gamma   90.00
#
_symmetry.space_group_name_H-M   'P 1'
#
loop_
_entity.id
_entity.type
_entity.pdbx_description
1 polymer ?
#
loop_
_entity_poly.entity_id
_entity_poly.type
_entity_poly.pdbx_seq_one_letter_code
_entity_poly.pdbx_strand_id
1 'polypeptide(L)'
;MEYLSQLVEGYRQGMNTPLLLLPESGGAWIKTCYDATNDAMLTDDATLQKAHSKFLQAYEGNMIVRGEGDDVWYQRLWRTLEPEYFQAITDEARRYLLPLYKFNQS
;
A
#
# COMPACT_ATOMS: atom_id res chain seq x y z
N MET A 1 5.23 -20.81 9.38
CA MET A 1 4.66 -19.86 10.37
C MET A 1 5.04 -18.41 10.10
N GLU A 2 6.00 -18.12 9.22
CA GLU A 2 6.53 -16.77 8.96
C GLU A 2 5.46 -15.70 8.65
N TYR A 3 4.56 -15.94 7.71
CA TYR A 3 3.51 -14.96 7.36
C TYR A 3 2.53 -14.67 8.51
N LEU A 4 2.15 -15.69 9.28
CA LEU A 4 1.28 -15.48 10.45
C LEU A 4 2.00 -14.66 11.51
N SER A 5 3.26 -15.00 11.82
CA SER A 5 4.08 -14.24 12.76
C SER A 5 4.24 -12.79 12.33
N GLN A 6 4.42 -12.54 11.04
CA GLN A 6 4.51 -11.20 10.48
C GLN A 6 3.21 -10.40 10.70
N LEU A 7 2.04 -10.99 10.43
CA LEU A 7 0.76 -10.32 10.67
C LEU A 7 0.53 -10.00 12.16
N VAL A 8 0.89 -10.94 13.05
CA VAL A 8 0.81 -10.74 14.50
C VAL A 8 1.73 -9.59 14.95
N GLU A 9 2.93 -9.49 14.37
CA GLU A 9 3.84 -8.40 14.67
C GLU A 9 3.31 -7.05 14.17
N GLY A 10 2.73 -7.00 12.97
CA GLY A 10 2.07 -5.81 12.45
C GLY A 10 0.93 -5.34 13.35
N TYR A 11 0.10 -6.27 13.84
CA TYR A 11 -0.92 -5.97 14.84
C TYR A 11 -0.30 -5.35 16.11
N ARG A 12 0.74 -5.99 16.68
CA ARG A 12 1.41 -5.50 17.89
C ARG A 12 2.01 -4.10 17.70
N GLN A 13 2.60 -3.81 16.54
CA GLN A 13 3.15 -2.50 16.21
C GLN A 13 2.03 -1.45 16.06
N GLY A 14 0.98 -1.78 15.30
CA GLY A 14 -0.19 -0.92 15.08
C GLY A 14 -0.93 -0.51 16.36
N MET A 15 -0.87 -1.35 17.40
CA MET A 15 -1.43 -1.04 18.72
C MET A 15 -0.61 -0.01 19.51
N ASN A 16 0.68 0.18 19.19
CA ASN A 16 1.54 1.18 19.85
C ASN A 16 1.58 2.50 19.08
N THR A 17 1.69 2.42 17.75
CA THR A 17 1.74 3.57 16.84
C THR A 17 0.95 3.21 15.59
N PRO A 18 0.18 4.14 14.99
CA PRO A 18 -0.55 3.88 13.76
C PRO A 18 0.35 3.23 12.69
N LEU A 19 0.02 2.00 12.31
CA LEU A 19 0.70 1.31 11.22
C LEU A 19 0.14 1.87 9.90
N LEU A 20 1.00 2.46 9.08
CA LEU A 20 0.61 3.15 7.85
C LEU A 20 0.34 2.16 6.70
N LEU A 21 -0.53 1.20 6.93
CA LEU A 21 -0.95 0.23 5.93
C LEU A 21 -2.28 0.66 5.34
N LEU A 22 -2.24 1.17 4.11
CA LEU A 22 -3.43 1.52 3.32
C LEU A 22 -3.68 0.41 2.29
N PRO A 23 -4.65 -0.50 2.51
CA PRO A 23 -4.82 -1.68 1.67
C PRO A 23 -5.16 -1.37 0.21
N GLU A 24 -6.00 -0.35 -0.06
CA GLU A 24 -6.45 -0.06 -1.42
C GLU A 24 -5.36 0.66 -2.22
N SER A 25 -4.80 1.73 -1.67
CA SER A 25 -3.76 2.55 -2.32
C SER A 25 -2.43 1.80 -2.40
N GLY A 26 -2.01 1.20 -1.28
CA GLY A 26 -0.82 0.34 -1.24
C GLY A 26 -0.98 -0.89 -2.13
N GLY A 27 -2.16 -1.51 -2.16
CA GLY A 27 -2.48 -2.62 -3.05
C GLY A 27 -2.44 -2.25 -4.53
N ALA A 28 -2.98 -1.08 -4.91
CA ALA A 28 -2.91 -0.57 -6.28
C ALA A 28 -1.46 -0.34 -6.73
N TRP A 29 -0.61 0.16 -5.82
CA TRP A 29 0.83 0.31 -6.06
C TRP A 29 1.51 -1.05 -6.24
N ILE A 30 1.31 -2.00 -5.31
CA ILE A 30 1.88 -3.35 -5.40
C ILE A 30 1.46 -4.04 -6.70
N LYS A 31 0.17 -3.99 -7.06
CA LYS A 31 -0.35 -4.60 -8.30
C LYS A 31 0.30 -4.03 -9.55
N THR A 32 0.77 -2.78 -9.52
CA THR A 32 1.44 -2.15 -10.65
C THR A 32 2.93 -2.49 -10.70
N CYS A 33 3.58 -2.60 -9.54
CA CYS A 33 5.01 -2.89 -9.44
C CYS A 33 5.35 -4.38 -9.42
N TYR A 34 4.45 -5.26 -9.02
CA TYR A 34 4.73 -6.69 -8.85
C TYR A 34 4.51 -7.45 -10.16
N ASP A 35 5.56 -8.10 -10.64
CA ASP A 35 5.51 -9.05 -11.74
C ASP A 35 5.40 -10.48 -11.21
N ALA A 36 4.21 -11.05 -11.33
CA ALA A 36 3.92 -12.42 -10.90
C ALA A 36 4.67 -13.49 -11.72
N THR A 37 5.09 -13.17 -12.95
CA THR A 37 5.80 -14.12 -13.83
C THR A 37 7.22 -14.38 -13.33
N ASN A 38 7.88 -13.31 -12.91
CA ASN A 38 9.28 -13.34 -12.46
C ASN A 38 9.40 -13.29 -10.92
N ASP A 39 8.28 -13.25 -10.19
CA ASP A 39 8.24 -13.10 -8.72
C ASP A 39 9.11 -11.92 -8.25
N ALA A 40 8.98 -10.78 -8.96
CA ALA A 40 9.89 -9.65 -8.82
C ALA A 40 9.13 -8.32 -8.74
N MET A 41 9.70 -7.37 -7.97
CA MET A 41 9.25 -5.99 -7.97
C MET A 41 9.99 -5.23 -9.07
N LEU A 42 9.23 -4.67 -10.01
CA LEU A 42 9.72 -3.77 -11.04
C LEU A 42 10.08 -2.42 -10.40
N THR A 43 11.29 -1.94 -10.67
CA THR A 43 11.85 -0.71 -10.10
C THR A 43 12.27 0.30 -11.17
N ASP A 44 11.91 0.08 -12.43
CA ASP A 44 12.18 1.05 -13.48
C ASP A 44 11.31 2.30 -13.30
N ASP A 45 11.85 3.46 -13.67
CA ASP A 45 11.22 4.76 -13.44
C ASP A 45 9.81 4.83 -14.07
N ALA A 46 9.62 4.23 -15.25
CA ALA A 46 8.32 4.25 -15.92
C ALA A 46 7.25 3.48 -15.13
N THR A 47 7.58 2.30 -14.61
CA THR A 47 6.70 1.53 -13.74
C THR A 47 6.44 2.23 -12.42
N LEU A 48 7.45 2.82 -11.79
CA LEU A 48 7.29 3.55 -10.52
C LEU A 48 6.39 4.79 -10.68
N GLN A 49 6.54 5.55 -11.77
CA GLN A 49 5.66 6.69 -12.06
C GLN A 49 4.21 6.26 -12.30
N LYS A 50 4.02 5.13 -13.00
CA LYS A 50 2.70 4.54 -13.21
C LYS A 50 2.08 4.06 -11.89
N ALA A 51 2.86 3.40 -11.05
CA ALA A 51 2.42 2.90 -9.75
C ALA A 51 2.07 4.05 -8.79
N HIS A 52 2.85 5.12 -8.78
CA HIS A 52 2.55 6.34 -8.05
C HIS A 52 1.21 6.96 -8.50
N SER A 53 0.98 7.06 -9.82
CA SER A 53 -0.30 7.52 -10.36
C SER A 53 -1.47 6.63 -9.93
N LYS A 54 -1.29 5.30 -9.89
CA LYS A 54 -2.32 4.34 -9.47
C LYS A 54 -2.59 4.40 -7.97
N PHE A 55 -1.56 4.62 -7.17
CA PHE A 55 -1.67 4.89 -5.75
C PHE A 55 -2.55 6.12 -5.52
N LEU A 56 -2.23 7.26 -6.14
CA LEU A 56 -2.98 8.51 -5.95
C LEU A 56 -4.43 8.37 -6.43
N GLN A 57 -4.65 7.66 -7.54
CA GLN A 57 -6.00 7.38 -8.03
C GLN A 57 -6.86 6.64 -6.99
N ALA A 58 -6.29 5.67 -6.26
CA ALA A 58 -6.99 4.95 -5.20
C ALA A 58 -7.14 5.79 -3.92
N TYR A 59 -6.12 6.60 -3.60
CA TYR A 59 -6.10 7.46 -2.43
C TYR A 59 -7.11 8.62 -2.53
N GLU A 60 -7.17 9.32 -3.66
CA GLU A 60 -8.06 10.47 -3.89
C GLU A 60 -9.45 10.05 -4.38
N GLY A 61 -9.53 8.91 -5.08
CA GLY A 61 -10.77 8.45 -5.70
C GLY A 61 -11.14 9.26 -6.94
N ASN A 62 -12.44 9.44 -7.16
CA ASN A 62 -12.99 10.20 -8.27
C ASN A 62 -14.30 10.90 -7.88
N MET A 63 -14.94 11.58 -8.84
CA MET A 63 -16.18 12.33 -8.60
C MET A 63 -17.36 11.48 -8.10
N ILE A 64 -17.35 10.17 -8.33
CA ILE A 64 -18.44 9.23 -7.99
C ILE A 64 -18.07 8.38 -6.77
N VAL A 65 -16.82 7.92 -6.68
CA VAL A 65 -16.32 7.03 -5.64
C VAL A 65 -15.24 7.75 -4.85
N ARG A 66 -15.46 7.88 -3.55
CA ARG A 66 -14.49 8.47 -2.63
C ARG A 66 -13.23 7.62 -2.53
N GLY A 67 -12.08 8.27 -2.46
CA GLY A 67 -10.81 7.61 -2.28
C GLY A 67 -10.58 7.13 -0.84
N GLU A 68 -9.58 6.28 -0.66
CA GLU A 68 -9.19 5.79 0.66
C GLU A 68 -8.79 6.94 1.61
N GLY A 69 -8.20 8.02 1.08
CA GLY A 69 -7.79 9.21 1.85
C GLY A 69 -8.94 10.07 2.37
N ASP A 70 -10.18 9.84 1.92
CA ASP A 70 -11.37 10.49 2.47
C ASP A 70 -11.76 9.92 3.86
N ASP A 71 -11.12 8.84 4.30
CA ASP A 71 -11.35 8.25 5.61
C ASP A 71 -10.88 9.17 6.76
N VAL A 72 -11.78 9.39 7.71
CA VAL A 72 -11.58 10.25 8.88
C VAL A 72 -10.40 9.83 9.76
N TRP A 73 -10.05 8.54 9.81
CA TRP A 73 -8.92 8.03 10.56
C TRP A 73 -7.59 8.47 9.94
N TYR A 74 -7.45 8.42 8.62
CA TYR A 74 -6.23 8.90 7.94
C TYR A 74 -6.08 10.42 8.02
N GLN A 75 -7.19 11.17 7.90
CA GLN A 75 -7.18 12.63 8.02
C GLN A 75 -6.74 13.14 9.41
N ARG A 76 -6.80 12.29 10.44
CA ARG A 76 -6.27 12.60 11.77
C ARG A 76 -4.76 12.44 11.87
N LEU A 77 -4.16 11.61 11.01
CA LEU A 77 -2.72 11.37 10.97
C LEU A 77 -2.01 12.48 10.19
N TRP A 78 -2.57 12.90 9.06
CA TRP A 78 -2.05 13.98 8.23
C TRP A 78 -3.18 14.71 7.49
N ARG A 79 -2.93 15.97 7.15
CA ARG A 79 -3.86 16.78 6.32
C ARG A 79 -3.61 16.63 4.82
N THR A 80 -2.36 16.37 4.46
CA THR A 80 -1.90 16.22 3.08
C THR A 80 -0.94 15.04 3.05
N LEU A 81 -1.01 14.24 1.99
CA LEU A 81 -0.13 13.10 1.82
C LEU A 81 1.25 13.58 1.35
N GLU A 82 2.14 13.82 2.31
CA GLU A 82 3.52 14.18 2.03
C GLU A 82 4.32 12.97 1.48
N PRO A 83 5.41 13.20 0.72
CA PRO A 83 6.22 12.13 0.12
C PRO A 83 6.72 11.10 1.14
N GLU A 84 6.99 11.50 2.38
CA GLU A 84 7.47 10.61 3.45
C GLU A 84 6.38 9.60 3.85
N TYR A 85 5.12 10.02 3.87
CA TYR A 85 4.00 9.12 4.16
C TYR A 85 3.74 8.17 2.99
N PHE A 86 3.84 8.66 1.75
CA PHE A 86 3.78 7.78 0.58
C PHE A 86 4.85 6.67 0.65
N GLN A 87 6.09 7.04 0.99
CA GLN A 87 7.18 6.07 1.14
C GLN A 87 6.87 5.06 2.25
N ALA A 88 6.49 5.54 3.44
CA ALA A 88 6.15 4.67 4.56
C ALA A 88 5.00 3.69 4.22
N ILE A 89 3.97 4.17 3.52
CA ILE A 89 2.83 3.34 3.12
C ILE A 89 3.25 2.28 2.10
N THR A 90 4.06 2.65 1.11
CA THR A 90 4.51 1.68 0.09
C THR A 90 5.46 0.63 0.65
N ASP A 91 6.27 0.99 1.65
CA ASP A 91 7.12 0.05 2.38
C ASP A 91 6.28 -0.94 3.20
N GLU A 92 5.28 -0.47 3.96
CA GLU A 92 4.38 -1.37 4.70
C GLU A 92 3.47 -2.19 3.78
N ALA A 93 3.02 -1.62 2.66
CA ALA A 93 2.28 -2.35 1.63
C ALA A 93 3.12 -3.48 1.03
N ARG A 94 4.39 -3.22 0.71
CA ARG A 94 5.32 -4.27 0.25
C ARG A 94 5.50 -5.33 1.32
N ARG A 95 5.64 -4.93 2.57
CA ARG A 95 5.81 -5.85 3.69
C ARG A 95 4.60 -6.76 3.84
N TYR A 96 3.40 -6.21 3.99
CA TYR A 96 2.21 -6.97 4.40
C TYR A 96 1.30 -7.43 3.25
N LEU A 97 1.25 -6.70 2.13
CA LEU A 97 0.31 -7.00 1.04
C LEU A 97 0.96 -7.84 -0.07
N LEU A 98 2.28 -7.72 -0.30
CA LEU A 98 2.95 -8.49 -1.36
C LEU A 98 2.68 -10.01 -1.29
N PRO A 99 2.68 -10.67 -0.11
CA PRO A 99 2.34 -12.09 -0.04
C PRO A 99 0.94 -12.41 -0.60
N LEU A 100 -0.02 -11.49 -0.44
CA LEU A 100 -1.37 -11.67 -0.97
C LEU A 100 -1.35 -11.73 -2.51
N TYR A 101 -0.61 -10.83 -3.16
CA TYR A 101 -0.48 -10.84 -4.63
C TYR A 101 0.36 -11.99 -5.14
N LYS A 102 1.38 -12.40 -4.38
CA LYS A 102 2.25 -13.54 -4.72
C LYS A 102 1.49 -14.86 -4.76
N PHE A 103 0.60 -15.10 -3.80
CA PHE A 103 -0.12 -16.37 -3.67
C PHE A 103 -1.53 -16.34 -4.27
N ASN A 104 -2.01 -15.18 -4.69
CA ASN A 104 -3.28 -15.06 -5.40
C ASN A 104 -3.10 -15.55 -6.84
N GLN A 105 -3.31 -16.85 -7.07
CA GLN A 105 -3.37 -17.42 -8.41
C GLN A 105 -4.64 -16.94 -9.11
N SER A 106 -4.50 -16.20 -10.21
CA SER A 106 -5.56 -15.97 -11.20
C SER A 106 -5.16 -16.62 -12.51
#